data_AF-A0A936TVR0-F1
#
_entry.id   AF-A0A936TVR0-F1
#
_cell.length_a   1.000
_cell.length_b   1.000
_cell.length_c   1.000
_cell.angle_alpha   90.00
_cell.angle_beta   90.00
_cell.angle_gamma   90.00
#
_symmetry.space_group_name_H-M   'P 1'
#
loop_
_entity.id
_entity.type
_entity.pdbx_description
1 polymer ?
#
loop_
_entity_poly.entity_id
_entity_poly.type
_entity_poly.pdbx_seq_one_letter_code
_entity_poly.pdbx_strand_id
1 'polypeptide(L)'
;MSAAAIPLAPHFANAAPVLAAGAWFKNALCGVKGGEGRMSRVVGDLNTPEACIAHEQEADTLLAWLGTPAAIAHDLHPDFHSSRHAAGIAARLGAIAVPVQHHHAHIAAVCAEHGERGPVIGLALDGVGLGTDNTPWGGELLRVDGARFERLGHLAPLALPGGDRAAREPWRMAAAVLHDLGRGDEVPARYPDEAGVATVLAMLEKNLNCPRTSSAGRLFDAASGLLGLCLKMDMDAEAAIKLEQAATRRIEAAGWPQAMADGWRLDGGVLDLRPLLGELAGQRDAEQGAALFHATLVAALAEWTARACAAAGIETVALGGGCFFNRLLAAGLRRELESLGLRVLAPIKLVPGDAGLALGQAWVALHVLEN
;
A
#
# COMPACT_ATOMS: atom_id res chain seq x y z
N MET A 1 -1.95 13.69 -22.56
CA MET A 1 -0.97 14.40 -21.71
C MET A 1 0.39 13.79 -22.00
N SER A 2 1.44 14.59 -22.25
CA SER A 2 2.75 14.01 -22.58
C SER A 2 3.28 13.21 -21.39
N ALA A 3 3.97 12.10 -21.65
CA ALA A 3 4.67 11.33 -20.62
C ALA A 3 5.56 12.29 -19.82
N ALA A 4 5.35 12.37 -18.50
CA ALA A 4 6.20 13.17 -17.63
C ALA A 4 7.56 12.47 -17.54
N ALA A 5 8.63 13.16 -17.94
CA ALA A 5 10.00 12.70 -17.77
C ALA A 5 10.42 12.85 -16.31
N ILE A 6 10.90 11.76 -15.72
CA ILE A 6 11.39 11.70 -14.35
C ILE A 6 12.90 11.53 -14.42
N PRO A 7 13.70 12.56 -14.10
CA PRO A 7 15.14 12.41 -14.05
C PRO A 7 15.49 11.44 -12.92
N LEU A 8 16.29 10.42 -13.25
CA LEU A 8 16.87 9.52 -12.28
C LEU A 8 18.22 10.07 -11.79
N ALA A 9 18.74 9.45 -10.75
CA ALA A 9 20.05 9.80 -10.23
C ALA A 9 21.14 9.68 -11.33
N PRO A 10 22.15 10.58 -11.38
CA PRO A 10 23.09 10.69 -12.50
C PRO A 10 23.88 9.41 -12.83
N HIS A 11 24.04 8.49 -11.88
CA HIS A 11 24.72 7.21 -12.12
C HIS A 11 23.94 6.30 -13.08
N PHE A 12 22.61 6.45 -13.18
CA PHE A 12 21.80 5.75 -14.17
C PHE A 12 21.83 6.38 -15.57
N ALA A 13 22.60 7.46 -15.79
CA ALA A 13 22.70 8.11 -17.10
C ALA A 13 23.12 7.16 -18.22
N ASN A 14 23.98 6.17 -17.90
CA ASN A 14 24.48 5.18 -18.86
C ASN A 14 23.90 3.77 -18.62
N ALA A 15 22.85 3.65 -17.80
CA ALA A 15 22.25 2.35 -17.52
C ALA A 15 21.57 1.79 -18.77
N ALA A 16 21.58 0.46 -18.88
CA ALA A 16 20.92 -0.22 -19.98
C ALA A 16 19.40 0.03 -19.93
N PRO A 17 18.69 0.05 -21.08
CA PRO A 17 17.28 0.38 -21.10
C PRO A 17 16.43 -0.67 -20.35
N VAL A 18 15.44 -0.21 -19.60
CA VAL A 18 14.51 -1.06 -18.84
C VAL A 18 13.08 -0.71 -19.18
N LEU A 19 12.21 -1.72 -19.29
CA LEU A 19 10.76 -1.56 -19.31
C LEU A 19 10.19 -2.10 -18.00
N ALA A 20 9.19 -1.45 -17.42
CA ALA A 20 8.46 -1.91 -16.25
C ALA A 20 6.95 -1.88 -16.51
N ALA A 21 6.27 -2.98 -16.19
CA ALA A 21 4.89 -3.22 -16.59
C ALA A 21 3.82 -2.68 -15.62
N GLY A 22 4.21 -2.26 -14.43
CA GLY A 22 3.31 -1.70 -13.42
C GLY A 22 2.48 -2.74 -12.67
N ALA A 23 1.43 -2.26 -12.02
CA ALA A 23 0.55 -3.02 -11.15
C ALA A 23 -0.66 -3.63 -11.89
N TRP A 24 -1.63 -4.17 -11.14
CA TRP A 24 -2.96 -4.52 -11.67
C TRP A 24 -3.93 -3.33 -11.67
N PHE A 25 -4.03 -2.63 -10.54
CA PHE A 25 -4.92 -1.48 -10.40
C PHE A 25 -4.25 -0.22 -10.93
N LYS A 26 -5.05 0.68 -11.53
CA LYS A 26 -4.58 2.00 -12.01
C LYS A 26 -3.26 1.88 -12.79
N ASN A 27 -3.16 0.87 -13.65
CA ASN A 27 -1.92 0.45 -14.29
C ASN A 27 -1.32 1.59 -15.12
N ALA A 28 -0.02 1.78 -14.96
CA ALA A 28 0.83 2.56 -15.84
C ALA A 28 2.18 1.85 -15.95
N LEU A 29 2.84 1.97 -17.10
CA LEU A 29 4.14 1.40 -17.37
C LEU A 29 5.23 2.49 -17.23
N CYS A 30 6.48 2.06 -17.11
CA CYS A 30 7.63 2.95 -17.10
C CYS A 30 8.72 2.42 -18.05
N GLY A 31 9.24 3.26 -18.92
CA GLY A 31 10.49 2.99 -19.63
C GLY A 31 11.62 3.83 -19.04
N VAL A 32 12.80 3.25 -18.85
CA VAL A 32 14.01 3.98 -18.45
C VAL A 32 15.10 3.87 -19.50
N LYS A 33 15.66 5.01 -19.93
CA LYS A 33 16.81 5.09 -20.84
C LYS A 33 17.53 6.42 -20.68
N GLY A 34 18.86 6.39 -20.64
CA GLY A 34 19.67 7.62 -20.60
C GLY A 34 19.52 8.42 -19.29
N GLY A 35 19.25 7.77 -18.17
CA GLY A 35 18.98 8.43 -16.88
C GLY A 35 17.60 9.09 -16.78
N GLU A 36 16.69 8.83 -17.71
CA GLU A 36 15.32 9.37 -17.72
C GLU A 36 14.30 8.22 -17.63
N GLY A 37 13.38 8.31 -16.67
CA GLY A 37 12.17 7.48 -16.61
C GLY A 37 11.00 8.17 -17.31
N ARG A 38 10.27 7.43 -18.16
CA ARG A 38 9.06 7.89 -18.85
C ARG A 38 7.89 7.02 -18.44
N MET A 39 6.94 7.64 -17.73
CA MET A 39 5.68 6.98 -17.39
C MET A 39 4.73 7.00 -18.58
N SER A 40 4.03 5.89 -18.82
CA SER A 40 2.87 5.88 -19.70
C SER A 40 1.71 6.64 -19.07
N ARG A 41 0.62 6.83 -19.83
CA ARG A 41 -0.66 7.20 -19.21
C ARG A 41 -1.17 6.05 -18.32
N VAL A 42 -2.02 6.39 -17.36
CA VAL A 42 -2.80 5.40 -16.61
C VAL A 42 -3.87 4.81 -17.53
N VAL A 43 -3.91 3.48 -17.62
CA VAL A 43 -4.87 2.74 -18.48
C VAL A 43 -6.07 2.17 -17.70
N GLY A 44 -6.06 2.27 -16.37
CA GLY A 44 -7.11 1.76 -15.50
C GLY A 44 -6.75 0.41 -14.88
N ASP A 45 -7.76 -0.32 -14.41
CA ASP A 45 -7.56 -1.64 -13.82
C ASP A 45 -7.55 -2.71 -14.91
N LEU A 46 -6.63 -3.66 -14.84
CA LEU A 46 -6.46 -4.71 -15.86
C LEU A 46 -7.51 -5.83 -15.77
N ASN A 47 -8.74 -5.49 -15.38
CA ASN A 47 -9.89 -6.39 -15.29
C ASN A 47 -10.85 -6.28 -16.49
N THR A 48 -10.58 -5.38 -17.44
CA THR A 48 -11.34 -5.26 -18.69
C THR A 48 -10.45 -5.51 -19.91
N PRO A 49 -11.00 -6.06 -21.02
CA PRO A 49 -10.28 -6.20 -22.27
C PRO A 49 -9.70 -4.87 -22.79
N GLU A 50 -10.44 -3.77 -22.64
CA GLU A 50 -10.02 -2.45 -23.10
C GLU A 50 -8.78 -1.95 -22.35
N ALA A 51 -8.71 -2.17 -21.03
CA ALA A 51 -7.55 -1.80 -20.23
C ALA A 51 -6.33 -2.67 -20.57
N CYS A 52 -6.52 -3.97 -20.80
CA CYS A 52 -5.46 -4.88 -21.24
C CYS A 52 -4.89 -4.48 -22.61
N ILE A 53 -5.74 -4.22 -23.60
CA ILE A 53 -5.29 -3.75 -24.92
C ILE A 53 -4.55 -2.41 -24.81
N ALA A 54 -5.07 -1.48 -24.00
CA ALA A 54 -4.41 -0.20 -23.76
C ALA A 54 -3.02 -0.39 -23.11
N HIS A 55 -2.89 -1.30 -22.14
CA HIS A 55 -1.61 -1.65 -21.53
C HIS A 55 -0.60 -2.15 -22.57
N GLU A 56 -1.02 -3.08 -23.43
CA GLU A 56 -0.15 -3.63 -24.49
C GLU A 56 0.32 -2.55 -25.47
N GLN A 57 -0.58 -1.63 -25.86
CA GLN A 57 -0.26 -0.49 -26.72
C GLN A 57 0.74 0.49 -26.09
N GLU A 58 0.62 0.76 -24.78
CA GLU A 58 1.58 1.61 -24.06
C GLU A 58 2.95 0.92 -23.96
N ALA A 59 2.99 -0.41 -23.79
CA ALA A 59 4.23 -1.18 -23.82
C ALA A 59 4.93 -1.08 -25.17
N ASP A 60 4.21 -1.25 -26.27
CA ASP A 60 4.75 -1.10 -27.63
C ASP A 60 5.29 0.31 -27.88
N THR A 61 4.58 1.33 -27.40
CA THR A 61 5.00 2.74 -27.49
C THR A 61 6.31 2.98 -26.75
N LEU A 62 6.44 2.46 -25.52
CA LEU A 62 7.66 2.57 -24.74
C LEU A 62 8.81 1.78 -25.37
N LEU A 63 8.56 0.56 -25.86
CA LEU A 63 9.57 -0.25 -26.56
C LEU A 63 10.11 0.43 -27.81
N ALA A 64 9.25 1.10 -28.59
CA ALA A 64 9.69 1.86 -29.76
C ALA A 64 10.70 2.97 -29.40
N TRP A 65 10.56 3.59 -28.22
CA TRP A 65 11.51 4.58 -27.71
C TRP A 65 12.76 3.96 -27.07
N LEU A 66 12.59 2.88 -26.31
CA LEU A 66 13.67 2.18 -25.61
C LEU A 66 14.63 1.51 -26.60
N GLY A 67 14.10 0.91 -27.67
CA GLY A 67 14.79 -0.12 -28.44
C GLY A 67 14.65 -1.47 -27.74
N THR A 68 15.70 -2.29 -27.78
CA THR A 68 15.72 -3.56 -27.05
C THR A 68 16.09 -3.32 -25.57
N PRO A 69 15.17 -3.56 -24.61
CA PRO A 69 15.49 -3.44 -23.20
C PRO A 69 16.40 -4.58 -22.75
N ALA A 70 17.30 -4.29 -21.81
CA ALA A 70 18.12 -5.31 -21.15
C ALA A 70 17.33 -6.09 -20.09
N ALA A 71 16.38 -5.43 -19.43
CA ALA A 71 15.48 -6.04 -18.47
C ALA A 71 14.04 -5.55 -18.62
N ILE A 72 13.09 -6.42 -18.29
CA ILE A 72 11.68 -6.12 -18.20
C ILE A 72 11.19 -6.48 -16.80
N ALA A 73 10.85 -5.46 -16.03
CA ALA A 73 10.35 -5.60 -14.67
C ALA A 73 8.84 -5.75 -14.63
N HIS A 74 8.34 -6.54 -13.69
CA HIS A 74 6.90 -6.71 -13.46
C HIS A 74 6.63 -7.04 -12.00
N ASP A 75 5.35 -6.97 -11.60
CA ASP A 75 4.94 -7.35 -10.25
C ASP A 75 5.22 -8.84 -9.99
N LEU A 76 5.54 -9.18 -8.74
CA LEU A 76 5.72 -10.57 -8.29
C LEU A 76 4.47 -11.43 -8.54
N HIS A 77 3.28 -10.83 -8.60
CA HIS A 77 2.05 -11.56 -8.87
C HIS A 77 2.07 -12.24 -10.26
N PRO A 78 2.02 -13.59 -10.34
CA PRO A 78 2.21 -14.31 -11.59
C PRO A 78 1.00 -14.19 -12.54
N ASP A 79 -0.21 -14.06 -11.99
CA ASP A 79 -1.44 -14.05 -12.78
C ASP A 79 -1.86 -12.67 -13.29
N PHE A 80 -1.16 -11.59 -12.92
CA PHE A 80 -1.47 -10.27 -13.46
C PHE A 80 -1.28 -10.26 -14.98
N HIS A 81 -2.21 -9.63 -15.69
CA HIS A 81 -2.08 -9.48 -17.14
C HIS A 81 -0.77 -8.77 -17.50
N SER A 82 -0.40 -7.71 -16.77
CA SER A 82 0.87 -7.00 -16.90
C SER A 82 2.09 -7.92 -16.71
N SER A 83 2.10 -8.77 -15.67
CA SER A 83 3.19 -9.72 -15.42
C SER A 83 3.34 -10.76 -16.52
N ARG A 84 2.24 -11.36 -16.95
CA ARG A 84 2.24 -12.34 -18.05
C ARG A 84 2.69 -11.72 -19.37
N HIS A 85 2.21 -10.52 -19.67
CA HIS A 85 2.60 -9.79 -20.87
C HIS A 85 4.10 -9.44 -20.85
N ALA A 86 4.60 -8.90 -19.72
CA ALA A 86 6.01 -8.59 -19.52
C ALA A 86 6.92 -9.81 -19.71
N ALA A 87 6.57 -10.96 -19.12
CA ALA A 87 7.32 -12.21 -19.28
C ALA A 87 7.34 -12.67 -20.75
N GLY A 88 6.21 -12.53 -21.47
CA GLY A 88 6.13 -12.84 -22.90
C GLY A 88 7.03 -11.94 -23.75
N ILE A 89 7.07 -10.63 -23.48
CA ILE A 89 7.98 -9.70 -24.16
C ILE A 89 9.43 -10.07 -23.84
N ALA A 90 9.76 -10.36 -22.58
CA ALA A 90 11.11 -10.69 -22.15
C ALA A 90 11.66 -11.92 -22.89
N ALA A 91 10.86 -12.99 -22.96
CA ALA A 91 11.20 -14.20 -23.70
C ALA A 91 11.38 -13.93 -25.20
N ARG A 92 10.53 -13.11 -25.81
CA ARG A 92 10.60 -12.76 -27.24
C ARG A 92 11.83 -11.92 -27.59
N LEU A 93 12.24 -11.00 -26.71
CA LEU A 93 13.34 -10.07 -26.96
C LEU A 93 14.69 -10.54 -26.40
N GLY A 94 14.71 -11.66 -25.66
CA GLY A 94 15.91 -12.14 -24.97
C GLY A 94 16.33 -11.24 -23.80
N ALA A 95 15.38 -10.50 -23.21
CA ALA A 95 15.62 -9.63 -22.07
C ALA A 95 15.46 -10.40 -20.74
N ILE A 96 16.09 -9.90 -19.67
CA ILE A 96 15.94 -10.48 -18.34
C ILE A 96 14.56 -10.10 -17.78
N ALA A 97 13.74 -11.09 -17.41
CA ALA A 97 12.50 -10.85 -16.67
C ALA A 97 12.82 -10.64 -15.17
N VAL A 98 12.42 -9.50 -14.61
CA VAL A 98 12.69 -9.15 -13.21
C VAL A 98 11.37 -9.06 -12.42
N PRO A 99 11.02 -10.10 -11.64
CA PRO A 99 9.89 -10.00 -10.72
C PRO A 99 10.24 -9.10 -9.54
N VAL A 100 9.41 -8.10 -9.28
CA VAL A 100 9.59 -7.14 -8.19
C VAL A 100 8.41 -7.21 -7.25
N GLN A 101 8.69 -7.38 -5.95
CA GLN A 101 7.64 -7.43 -4.94
C GLN A 101 6.92 -6.07 -4.85
N HIS A 102 5.59 -6.10 -4.77
CA HIS A 102 4.72 -4.93 -4.86
C HIS A 102 5.09 -3.79 -3.87
N HIS A 103 5.27 -4.12 -2.60
CA HIS A 103 5.58 -3.14 -1.55
C HIS A 103 7.03 -2.64 -1.63
N HIS A 104 7.96 -3.49 -2.06
CA HIS A 104 9.32 -3.08 -2.42
C HIS A 104 9.29 -2.09 -3.58
N ALA A 105 8.47 -2.31 -4.59
CA ALA A 105 8.30 -1.36 -5.70
C ALA A 105 7.72 -0.01 -5.24
N HIS A 106 6.75 0.02 -4.33
CA HIS A 106 6.27 1.29 -3.75
C HIS A 106 7.40 2.09 -3.08
N ILE A 107 8.22 1.43 -2.26
CA ILE A 107 9.36 2.08 -1.59
C ILE A 107 10.45 2.49 -2.60
N ALA A 108 10.75 1.61 -3.56
CA ALA A 108 11.72 1.87 -4.62
C ALA A 108 11.33 3.07 -5.49
N ALA A 109 10.03 3.28 -5.75
CA ALA A 109 9.56 4.45 -6.49
C ALA A 109 9.92 5.76 -5.76
N VAL A 110 9.76 5.79 -4.43
CA VAL A 110 10.17 6.94 -3.61
C VAL A 110 11.69 7.11 -3.64
N CYS A 111 12.46 6.04 -3.48
CA CYS A 111 13.93 6.10 -3.60
C CYS A 111 14.37 6.65 -4.97
N ALA A 112 13.72 6.21 -6.05
CA ALA A 112 14.01 6.66 -7.41
C ALA A 112 13.79 8.16 -7.58
N GLU A 113 12.68 8.71 -7.09
CA GLU A 113 12.37 10.14 -7.17
C GLU A 113 13.37 11.02 -6.40
N HIS A 114 13.84 10.53 -5.26
CA HIS A 114 14.80 11.24 -4.40
C HIS A 114 16.26 10.98 -4.79
N GLY A 115 16.52 10.05 -5.73
CA GLY A 115 17.86 9.59 -6.04
C GLY A 115 18.57 8.93 -4.85
N GLU A 116 17.80 8.37 -3.91
CA GLU A 116 18.32 7.72 -2.71
C GLU A 116 18.90 6.36 -3.07
N ARG A 117 20.14 6.10 -2.66
CA ARG A 117 20.86 4.84 -2.92
C ARG A 117 21.16 4.07 -1.65
N GLY A 118 21.21 4.76 -0.51
CA GLY A 118 21.49 4.12 0.76
C GLY A 118 20.34 3.21 1.18
N PRO A 119 20.61 2.31 2.14
CA PRO A 119 19.55 1.51 2.73
C PRO A 119 18.53 2.42 3.43
N VAL A 120 17.24 2.12 3.29
CA VAL A 120 16.14 2.84 3.93
C VAL A 120 15.24 1.89 4.72
N ILE A 121 14.58 2.43 5.73
CA ILE A 121 13.40 1.80 6.32
C ILE A 121 12.18 2.25 5.51
N GLY A 122 11.55 1.33 4.80
CA GLY A 122 10.35 1.57 4.03
C GLY A 122 9.10 1.23 4.84
N LEU A 123 8.17 2.18 4.98
CA LEU A 123 6.83 1.91 5.49
C LEU A 123 5.86 1.90 4.29
N ALA A 124 5.42 0.70 3.91
CA ALA A 124 4.57 0.48 2.75
C ALA A 124 3.13 0.20 3.19
N LEU A 125 2.24 1.19 3.03
CA LEU A 125 0.84 1.14 3.48
C LEU A 125 -0.11 1.22 2.29
N ASP A 126 -0.83 0.13 2.04
CA ASP A 126 -1.65 -0.04 0.84
C ASP A 126 -2.90 -0.91 1.09
N GLY A 127 -3.74 -1.03 0.04
CA GLY A 127 -4.93 -1.87 0.03
C GLY A 127 -4.61 -3.36 -0.08
N VAL A 128 -3.85 -3.76 -1.10
CA VAL A 128 -3.45 -5.17 -1.29
C VAL A 128 -2.25 -5.27 -2.24
N GLY A 129 -1.30 -6.13 -1.89
CA GLY A 129 -0.28 -6.64 -2.81
C GLY A 129 0.13 -8.05 -2.42
N LEU A 130 0.55 -8.86 -3.39
CA LEU A 130 0.95 -10.24 -3.10
C LEU A 130 2.24 -10.27 -2.28
N GLY A 131 2.16 -10.87 -1.10
CA GLY A 131 3.31 -11.17 -0.25
C GLY A 131 4.18 -12.29 -0.79
N THR A 132 5.45 -12.33 -0.38
CA THR A 132 6.35 -13.46 -0.71
C THR A 132 5.94 -14.77 -0.04
N ASP A 133 5.04 -14.71 0.94
CA ASP A 133 4.39 -15.83 1.63
C ASP A 133 3.02 -16.18 1.02
N ASN A 134 2.68 -15.63 -0.15
CA ASN A 134 1.39 -15.74 -0.82
C ASN A 134 0.20 -15.21 0.00
N THR A 135 0.44 -14.35 0.99
CA THR A 135 -0.62 -13.67 1.72
C THR A 135 -0.85 -12.25 1.19
N PRO A 136 -2.07 -11.69 1.32
CA PRO A 136 -2.34 -10.29 0.98
C PRO A 136 -1.66 -9.33 1.98
N TRP A 137 -0.59 -8.67 1.53
CA TRP A 137 0.11 -7.62 2.27
C TRP A 137 -0.52 -6.24 2.04
N GLY A 138 -0.15 -5.26 2.86
CA GLY A 138 -0.57 -3.86 2.71
C GLY A 138 -0.28 -2.97 3.91
N GLY A 139 0.51 -3.44 4.88
CA GLY A 139 0.86 -2.68 6.07
C GLY A 139 2.22 -3.15 6.56
N GLU A 140 3.24 -2.93 5.74
CA GLU A 140 4.53 -3.60 5.86
C GLU A 140 5.63 -2.63 6.27
N LEU A 141 6.53 -3.11 7.13
CA LEU A 141 7.77 -2.43 7.45
C LEU A 141 8.93 -3.20 6.82
N LEU A 142 9.64 -2.55 5.92
CA LEU A 142 10.67 -3.15 5.08
C LEU A 142 12.02 -2.48 5.34
N ARG A 143 13.10 -3.24 5.24
CA ARG A 143 14.44 -2.70 4.95
C ARG A 143 14.67 -2.85 3.47
N VAL A 144 14.95 -1.75 2.77
CA VAL A 144 15.20 -1.75 1.32
C VAL A 144 16.60 -1.25 1.05
N ASP A 145 17.35 -1.98 0.23
CA ASP A 145 18.73 -1.67 -0.17
C ASP A 145 18.93 -2.09 -1.64
N GLY A 146 18.73 -1.12 -2.54
CA GLY A 146 18.73 -1.37 -3.99
C GLY A 146 17.72 -2.43 -4.41
N ALA A 147 18.21 -3.46 -5.11
CA ALA A 147 17.39 -4.58 -5.59
C ALA A 147 16.93 -5.54 -4.48
N ARG A 148 17.38 -5.38 -3.24
CA ARG A 148 17.06 -6.28 -2.13
C ARG A 148 16.10 -5.62 -1.15
N PHE A 149 15.22 -6.42 -0.58
CA PHE A 149 14.40 -6.02 0.55
C PHE A 149 14.29 -7.14 1.59
N GLU A 150 14.01 -6.76 2.83
CA GLU A 150 13.73 -7.65 3.95
C GLU A 150 12.46 -7.15 4.65
N ARG A 151 11.51 -8.05 4.94
CA ARG A 151 10.31 -7.73 5.72
C ARG A 151 10.67 -7.75 7.20
N LEU A 152 10.77 -6.58 7.82
CA LEU A 152 11.09 -6.43 9.24
C LEU A 152 9.86 -6.62 10.14
N GLY A 153 8.67 -6.39 9.61
CA GLY A 153 7.44 -6.47 10.35
C GLY A 153 6.21 -6.17 9.51
N HIS A 154 5.03 -6.33 10.11
CA HIS A 154 3.76 -6.01 9.48
C HIS A 154 2.67 -5.63 10.50
N LEU A 155 1.57 -5.03 10.03
CA LEU A 155 0.37 -4.87 10.85
C LEU A 155 -0.17 -6.24 11.26
N ALA A 156 -0.70 -6.36 12.48
CA ALA A 156 -1.34 -7.56 12.96
C ALA A 156 -2.42 -8.00 11.97
N PRO A 157 -2.39 -9.25 11.48
CA PRO A 157 -3.32 -9.65 10.44
C PRO A 157 -4.77 -9.56 10.90
N LEU A 158 -5.67 -9.20 9.99
CA LEU A 158 -7.12 -9.27 10.16
C LEU A 158 -7.71 -10.32 9.21
N ALA A 159 -8.84 -10.91 9.58
CA ALA A 159 -9.58 -11.81 8.71
C ALA A 159 -10.36 -11.03 7.64
N LEU A 160 -10.38 -11.56 6.41
CA LEU A 160 -11.17 -11.04 5.28
C LEU A 160 -12.37 -11.94 4.98
N PRO A 161 -13.49 -11.87 5.72
CA PRO A 161 -14.61 -12.78 5.52
C PRO A 161 -15.29 -12.57 4.16
N GLY A 162 -15.02 -13.48 3.23
CA GLY A 162 -15.44 -13.39 1.82
C GLY A 162 -14.43 -12.74 0.89
N GLY A 163 -13.15 -12.61 1.28
CA GLY A 163 -12.07 -12.11 0.44
C GLY A 163 -12.35 -10.71 -0.12
N ASP A 164 -12.32 -10.56 -1.44
CA ASP A 164 -12.57 -9.30 -2.15
C ASP A 164 -13.89 -8.62 -1.78
N ARG A 165 -14.90 -9.39 -1.35
CA ARG A 165 -16.16 -8.79 -0.87
C ARG A 165 -15.95 -7.98 0.41
N ALA A 166 -15.06 -8.42 1.31
CA ALA A 166 -14.71 -7.65 2.52
C ALA A 166 -14.02 -6.32 2.18
N ALA A 167 -13.31 -6.25 1.06
CA ALA A 167 -12.73 -5.03 0.53
C ALA A 167 -13.74 -4.08 -0.13
N ARG A 168 -15.02 -4.45 -0.26
CA ARG A 168 -16.12 -3.59 -0.77
C ARG A 168 -17.22 -3.36 0.25
N GLU A 169 -17.29 -4.21 1.27
CA GLU A 169 -18.29 -4.15 2.34
C GLU A 169 -17.58 -3.97 3.70
N PRO A 170 -17.12 -2.75 4.05
CA PRO A 170 -16.40 -2.48 5.31
C PRO A 170 -17.07 -3.00 6.58
N TRP A 171 -18.40 -3.17 6.60
CA TRP A 171 -19.09 -3.80 7.74
C TRP A 171 -18.57 -5.22 8.02
N ARG A 172 -18.08 -5.94 7.00
CA ARG A 172 -17.44 -7.25 7.13
C ARG A 172 -16.12 -7.19 7.88
N MET A 173 -15.32 -6.14 7.61
CA MET A 173 -14.07 -5.90 8.32
C MET A 173 -14.33 -5.55 9.78
N ALA A 174 -15.33 -4.73 10.05
CA ALA A 174 -15.77 -4.43 11.40
C ALA A 174 -16.29 -5.68 12.14
N ALA A 175 -17.03 -6.56 11.47
CA ALA A 175 -17.45 -7.85 12.03
C ALA A 175 -16.26 -8.77 12.35
N ALA A 176 -15.24 -8.82 11.49
CA ALA A 176 -14.01 -9.57 11.74
C ALA A 176 -13.28 -9.07 13.00
N VAL A 177 -13.18 -7.75 13.16
CA VAL A 177 -12.59 -7.14 14.36
C VAL A 177 -13.41 -7.45 15.62
N LEU A 178 -14.74 -7.31 15.57
CA LEU A 178 -15.60 -7.64 16.69
C LEU A 178 -15.44 -9.12 17.09
N HIS A 179 -15.35 -10.03 16.11
CA HIS A 179 -15.08 -11.44 16.36
C HIS A 179 -13.72 -11.67 17.03
N ASP A 180 -12.63 -11.08 16.51
CA ASP A 180 -11.28 -11.19 17.09
C ASP A 180 -11.21 -10.62 18.53
N LEU A 181 -12.09 -9.68 18.88
CA LEU A 181 -12.21 -9.09 20.22
C LEU A 181 -13.17 -9.89 21.15
N GLY A 182 -13.75 -11.00 20.71
CA GLY A 182 -14.73 -11.77 21.48
C GLY A 182 -16.10 -11.10 21.60
N ARG A 183 -16.39 -10.15 20.70
CA ARG A 183 -17.61 -9.32 20.65
C ARG A 183 -18.48 -9.64 19.43
N GLY A 184 -18.36 -10.86 18.90
CA GLY A 184 -19.10 -11.29 17.69
C GLY A 184 -20.62 -11.20 17.82
N ASP A 185 -21.15 -11.37 19.04
CA ASP A 185 -22.58 -11.30 19.35
C ASP A 185 -23.18 -9.90 19.12
N GLU A 186 -22.36 -8.85 19.01
CA GLU A 186 -22.80 -7.48 18.72
C GLU A 186 -23.11 -7.26 17.24
N VAL A 187 -22.57 -8.09 16.34
CA VAL A 187 -22.66 -7.91 14.88
C VAL A 187 -24.12 -7.84 14.39
N PRO A 188 -25.05 -8.74 14.80
CA PRO A 188 -26.44 -8.68 14.34
C PRO A 188 -27.19 -7.43 14.79
N ALA A 189 -26.93 -6.94 16.00
CA ALA A 189 -27.57 -5.73 16.50
C ALA A 189 -27.07 -4.47 15.80
N ARG A 190 -25.82 -4.49 15.34
CA ARG A 190 -25.15 -3.34 14.72
C ARG A 190 -25.41 -3.21 13.23
N TYR A 191 -25.60 -4.33 12.55
CA TYR A 191 -25.83 -4.38 11.11
C TYR A 191 -27.11 -5.16 10.78
N PRO A 192 -28.28 -4.78 11.34
CA PRO A 192 -29.51 -5.56 11.22
C PRO A 192 -30.01 -5.66 9.76
N ASP A 193 -29.69 -4.65 8.94
CA ASP A 193 -30.11 -4.59 7.53
C ASP A 193 -29.15 -5.32 6.59
N GLU A 194 -28.02 -5.84 7.10
CA GLU A 194 -27.03 -6.55 6.31
C GLU A 194 -27.39 -8.04 6.19
N ALA A 195 -27.99 -8.42 5.06
CA ALA A 195 -28.45 -9.79 4.78
C ALA A 195 -27.37 -10.87 4.94
N GLY A 196 -26.08 -10.50 4.91
CA GLY A 196 -24.94 -11.41 5.02
C GLY A 196 -24.49 -11.74 6.45
N VAL A 197 -25.07 -11.14 7.50
CA VAL A 197 -24.55 -11.22 8.88
C VAL A 197 -24.34 -12.66 9.36
N ALA A 198 -25.39 -13.50 9.32
CA ALA A 198 -25.30 -14.88 9.79
C ALA A 198 -24.23 -15.69 9.03
N THR A 199 -24.11 -15.45 7.72
CA THR A 199 -23.08 -16.09 6.90
C THR A 199 -21.68 -15.63 7.29
N VAL A 200 -21.47 -14.33 7.53
CA VAL A 200 -20.17 -13.79 7.93
C VAL A 200 -19.74 -14.31 9.30
N LEU A 201 -20.66 -14.36 10.27
CA LEU A 201 -20.36 -14.95 11.58
C LEU A 201 -19.94 -16.42 11.45
N ALA A 202 -20.69 -17.22 10.68
CA ALA A 202 -20.34 -18.62 10.44
C ALA A 202 -18.99 -18.78 9.70
N MET A 203 -18.65 -17.86 8.78
CA MET A 203 -17.34 -17.83 8.11
C MET A 203 -16.22 -17.59 9.12
N LEU A 204 -16.38 -16.60 10.01
CA LEU A 204 -15.39 -16.23 11.01
C LEU A 204 -15.19 -17.35 12.04
N GLU A 205 -16.27 -17.88 12.60
CA GLU A 205 -16.23 -18.99 13.57
C GLU A 205 -15.53 -20.25 13.03
N LYS A 206 -15.75 -20.56 11.76
CA LYS A 206 -15.18 -21.76 11.10
C LYS A 206 -13.88 -21.47 10.36
N ASN A 207 -13.41 -20.23 10.39
CA ASN A 207 -12.30 -19.73 9.57
C ASN A 207 -12.41 -20.14 8.08
N LEU A 208 -13.62 -20.08 7.53
CA LEU A 208 -13.94 -20.48 6.15
C LEU A 208 -13.97 -19.26 5.25
N ASN A 209 -13.21 -19.27 4.15
CA ASN A 209 -13.11 -18.13 3.22
C ASN A 209 -12.73 -16.81 3.91
N CYS A 210 -11.87 -16.90 4.92
CA CYS A 210 -11.37 -15.78 5.72
C CYS A 210 -9.83 -15.67 5.60
N PRO A 211 -9.27 -15.41 4.40
CA PRO A 211 -7.83 -15.20 4.29
C PRO A 211 -7.39 -14.07 5.21
N ARG A 212 -6.17 -14.19 5.74
CA ARG A 212 -5.58 -13.21 6.66
C ARG A 212 -4.81 -12.16 5.87
N THR A 213 -4.92 -10.89 6.25
CA THR A 213 -4.21 -9.79 5.60
C THR A 213 -3.59 -8.84 6.60
N SER A 214 -2.42 -8.31 6.30
CA SER A 214 -1.77 -7.21 7.02
C SER A 214 -2.11 -5.83 6.44
N SER A 215 -3.14 -5.73 5.59
CA SER A 215 -3.47 -4.51 4.87
C SER A 215 -3.86 -3.33 5.77
N ALA A 216 -3.18 -2.21 5.58
CA ALA A 216 -3.56 -0.93 6.16
C ALA A 216 -4.90 -0.46 5.58
N GLY A 217 -5.15 -0.62 4.27
CA GLY A 217 -6.45 -0.28 3.69
C GLY A 217 -7.62 -1.00 4.37
N ARG A 218 -7.44 -2.29 4.72
CA ARG A 218 -8.45 -3.07 5.44
C ARG A 218 -8.60 -2.65 6.90
N LEU A 219 -7.55 -2.13 7.53
CA LEU A 219 -7.63 -1.48 8.84
C LEU A 219 -8.48 -0.20 8.79
N PHE A 220 -8.31 0.64 7.76
CA PHE A 220 -9.16 1.81 7.53
C PHE A 220 -10.63 1.40 7.30
N ASP A 221 -10.87 0.37 6.49
CA ASP A 221 -12.22 -0.16 6.27
C ASP A 221 -12.85 -0.65 7.58
N ALA A 222 -12.09 -1.37 8.41
CA ALA A 222 -12.56 -1.81 9.72
C ALA A 222 -12.95 -0.63 10.61
N ALA A 223 -12.10 0.39 10.72
CA ALA A 223 -12.39 1.59 11.50
C ALA A 223 -13.66 2.32 10.99
N SER A 224 -13.81 2.48 9.68
CA SER A 224 -15.01 3.10 9.08
C SER A 224 -16.29 2.29 9.28
N GLY A 225 -16.21 0.96 9.13
CA GLY A 225 -17.33 0.07 9.40
C GLY A 225 -17.70 0.04 10.88
N LEU A 226 -16.72 0.18 11.78
CA LEU A 226 -16.97 0.32 13.21
C LEU A 226 -17.66 1.65 13.52
N LEU A 227 -17.22 2.75 12.95
CA LEU A 227 -17.81 4.06 13.22
C LEU A 227 -19.11 4.32 12.45
N GLY A 228 -19.57 3.36 11.65
CA GLY A 228 -20.80 3.48 10.85
C GLY A 228 -20.69 4.50 9.71
N LEU A 229 -19.48 4.91 9.33
CA LEU A 229 -19.23 5.91 8.29
C LEU A 229 -19.43 5.36 6.88
N CYS A 230 -19.10 4.09 6.69
CA CYS A 230 -19.26 3.39 5.42
C CYS A 230 -19.48 1.90 5.71
N LEU A 231 -20.59 1.35 5.25
CA LEU A 231 -20.90 -0.08 5.37
C LEU A 231 -20.62 -0.81 4.05
N LYS A 232 -20.88 -0.15 2.92
CA LYS A 232 -20.65 -0.62 1.55
C LYS A 232 -20.04 0.52 0.74
N MET A 233 -19.10 0.18 -0.14
CA MET A 233 -18.42 1.13 -1.00
C MET A 233 -18.94 1.03 -2.44
N ASP A 234 -19.23 2.17 -3.03
CA ASP A 234 -19.55 2.33 -4.46
C ASP A 234 -18.30 2.66 -5.28
N MET A 235 -17.25 3.18 -4.61
CA MET A 235 -15.97 3.54 -5.24
C MET A 235 -14.78 3.04 -4.42
N ASP A 236 -13.63 2.89 -5.08
CA ASP A 236 -12.36 2.54 -4.43
C ASP A 236 -12.03 3.48 -3.27
N ALA A 237 -11.61 2.89 -2.15
CA ALA A 237 -11.16 3.59 -0.94
C ALA A 237 -12.19 4.56 -0.31
N GLU A 238 -13.47 4.47 -0.67
CA GLU A 238 -14.52 5.35 -0.16
C GLU A 238 -14.59 5.37 1.37
N ALA A 239 -14.45 4.21 2.02
CA ALA A 239 -14.44 4.10 3.47
C ALA A 239 -13.27 4.87 4.11
N ALA A 240 -12.06 4.77 3.56
CA ALA A 240 -10.90 5.51 4.05
C ALA A 240 -11.05 7.02 3.84
N ILE A 241 -11.61 7.44 2.69
CA ILE A 241 -11.89 8.85 2.39
C ILE A 241 -12.92 9.43 3.37
N LYS A 242 -14.02 8.72 3.62
CA LYS A 242 -15.04 9.15 4.59
C LYS A 242 -14.47 9.25 6.01
N LEU A 243 -13.58 8.33 6.40
CA LEU A 243 -12.88 8.39 7.68
C LEU A 243 -12.01 9.64 7.81
N GLU A 244 -11.22 9.95 6.78
CA GLU A 244 -10.37 11.14 6.75
C GLU A 244 -11.19 12.42 6.83
N GLN A 245 -12.31 12.50 6.09
CA GLN A 245 -13.20 13.65 6.11
C GLN A 245 -13.84 13.87 7.50
N ALA A 246 -14.30 12.79 8.14
CA ALA A 246 -14.84 12.85 9.49
C ALA A 246 -13.80 13.31 10.51
N ALA A 247 -12.58 12.76 10.43
CA ALA A 247 -11.47 13.18 11.28
C ALA A 247 -11.11 14.66 11.06
N THR A 248 -11.05 15.10 9.80
CA THR A 248 -10.71 16.49 9.43
C THR A 248 -11.69 17.47 10.06
N ARG A 249 -13.01 17.25 9.93
CA ARG A 249 -14.03 18.12 10.55
C ARG A 249 -13.85 18.22 12.06
N ARG A 250 -13.60 17.08 12.72
CA ARG A 250 -13.36 17.06 14.17
C ARG A 250 -12.10 17.81 14.59
N ILE A 251 -11.03 17.69 13.80
CA ILE A 251 -9.73 18.35 14.05
C ILE A 251 -9.84 19.86 13.82
N GLU A 252 -10.55 20.30 12.79
CA GLU A 252 -10.81 21.73 12.55
C GLU A 252 -11.63 22.35 13.69
N ALA A 253 -12.61 21.62 14.21
CA ALA A 253 -13.48 22.11 15.28
C ALA A 253 -12.80 22.18 16.66
N ALA A 254 -11.98 21.19 17.00
CA ALA A 254 -11.45 21.07 18.37
C ALA A 254 -10.02 20.50 18.47
N GLY A 255 -9.24 20.64 17.40
CA GLY A 255 -7.80 20.34 17.37
C GLY A 255 -7.46 18.86 17.17
N TRP A 256 -6.17 18.61 16.89
CA TRP A 256 -5.61 17.26 16.79
C TRP A 256 -5.67 16.57 18.17
N PRO A 257 -6.37 15.43 18.31
CA PRO A 257 -6.50 14.79 19.61
C PRO A 257 -5.19 14.12 20.04
N GLN A 258 -5.05 13.90 21.34
CA GLN A 258 -3.99 13.05 21.87
C GLN A 258 -4.24 11.60 21.43
N ALA A 259 -3.17 10.91 21.02
CA ALA A 259 -3.21 9.47 20.72
C ALA A 259 -3.59 8.66 21.97
N MET A 260 -4.30 7.55 21.78
CA MET A 260 -4.60 6.60 22.84
C MET A 260 -3.32 5.86 23.26
N ALA A 261 -2.85 6.09 24.48
CA ALA A 261 -1.54 5.58 24.94
C ALA A 261 -1.44 4.05 24.95
N ASP A 262 -2.55 3.34 25.19
CA ASP A 262 -2.69 1.89 25.17
C ASP A 262 -3.42 1.40 23.89
N GLY A 263 -3.46 2.23 22.85
CA GLY A 263 -4.17 1.96 21.59
C GLY A 263 -3.50 0.95 20.67
N TRP A 264 -2.25 0.56 20.95
CA TRP A 264 -1.52 -0.44 20.16
C TRP A 264 -0.61 -1.31 21.02
N ARG A 265 -0.20 -2.44 20.45
CA ARG A 265 0.85 -3.31 20.99
C ARG A 265 1.88 -3.58 19.90
N LEU A 266 3.14 -3.62 20.27
CA LEU A 266 4.22 -3.94 19.36
C LEU A 266 5.02 -5.12 19.92
N ASP A 267 4.96 -6.25 19.23
CA ASP A 267 5.64 -7.48 19.63
C ASP A 267 6.21 -8.20 18.40
N GLY A 268 7.48 -8.60 18.45
CA GLY A 268 8.12 -9.36 17.36
C GLY A 268 8.05 -8.71 15.97
N GLY A 269 8.03 -7.38 15.88
CA GLY A 269 7.85 -6.65 14.61
C GLY A 269 6.40 -6.54 14.13
N VAL A 270 5.43 -7.07 14.88
CA VAL A 270 3.99 -6.99 14.57
C VAL A 270 3.36 -5.83 15.31
N LEU A 271 2.77 -4.89 14.56
CA LEU A 271 2.01 -3.76 15.12
C LEU A 271 0.52 -4.10 15.20
N ASP A 272 0.01 -4.27 16.41
CA ASP A 272 -1.38 -4.63 16.69
C ASP A 272 -2.20 -3.44 17.16
N LEU A 273 -3.18 -3.03 16.33
CA LEU A 273 -4.10 -1.91 16.57
C LEU A 273 -5.48 -2.37 17.04
N ARG A 274 -5.68 -3.65 17.38
CA ARG A 274 -6.93 -4.14 17.96
C ARG A 274 -7.37 -3.39 19.22
N PRO A 275 -6.47 -2.92 20.13
CA PRO A 275 -6.91 -2.09 21.26
C PRO A 275 -7.61 -0.81 20.82
N LEU A 276 -7.03 -0.06 19.88
CA LEU A 276 -7.67 1.10 19.26
C LEU A 276 -9.02 0.73 18.61
N LEU A 277 -9.07 -0.34 17.81
CA LEU A 277 -10.32 -0.73 17.17
C LEU A 277 -11.41 -1.14 18.18
N GLY A 278 -11.03 -1.72 19.32
CA GLY A 278 -11.93 -2.00 20.43
C GLY A 278 -12.55 -0.75 21.04
N GLU A 279 -11.76 0.31 21.19
CA GLU A 279 -12.23 1.64 21.62
C GLU A 279 -13.19 2.23 20.58
N LEU A 280 -12.84 2.19 19.29
CA LEU A 280 -13.70 2.68 18.21
C LEU A 280 -15.04 1.96 18.14
N ALA A 281 -15.07 0.66 18.48
CA ALA A 281 -16.31 -0.10 18.53
C ALA A 281 -17.30 0.39 19.61
N GLY A 282 -16.80 1.05 20.67
CA GLY A 282 -17.62 1.69 21.71
C GLY A 282 -17.94 3.16 21.45
N GLN A 283 -17.32 3.78 20.46
CA GLN A 283 -17.44 5.20 20.19
C GLN A 283 -18.78 5.55 19.51
N ARG A 284 -19.50 6.53 20.08
CA ARG A 284 -20.79 7.01 19.54
C ARG A 284 -20.65 8.21 18.61
N ASP A 285 -19.64 9.03 18.82
CA ASP A 285 -19.31 10.14 17.94
C ASP A 285 -18.30 9.67 16.89
N ALA A 286 -18.79 9.45 15.66
CA ALA A 286 -17.98 8.96 14.56
C ALA A 286 -16.83 9.91 14.19
N GLU A 287 -17.01 11.22 14.34
CA GLU A 287 -15.96 12.20 14.01
C GLU A 287 -14.86 12.21 15.07
N GLN A 288 -15.25 12.14 16.35
CA GLN A 288 -14.32 11.91 17.46
C GLN A 288 -13.53 10.61 17.29
N GLY A 289 -14.21 9.51 16.95
CA GLY A 289 -13.58 8.21 16.70
C GLY A 289 -12.62 8.25 15.52
N ALA A 290 -13.00 8.90 14.42
CA ALA A 290 -12.15 9.05 13.25
C ALA A 290 -10.88 9.85 13.56
N ALA A 291 -10.99 10.94 14.32
CA ALA A 291 -9.83 11.73 14.73
C ALA A 291 -8.92 10.94 15.69
N LEU A 292 -9.49 10.20 16.65
CA LEU A 292 -8.74 9.33 17.56
C LEU A 292 -8.00 8.22 16.80
N PHE A 293 -8.64 7.63 15.78
CA PHE A 293 -8.03 6.63 14.91
C PHE A 293 -6.76 7.17 14.25
N HIS A 294 -6.85 8.34 13.59
CA HIS A 294 -5.71 8.91 12.88
C HIS A 294 -4.59 9.32 13.84
N ALA A 295 -4.90 9.95 14.98
CA ALA A 295 -3.89 10.33 15.96
C ALA A 295 -3.15 9.11 16.53
N THR A 296 -3.89 8.05 16.87
CA THR A 296 -3.33 6.83 17.43
C THR A 296 -2.55 6.03 16.39
N LEU A 297 -3.05 5.92 15.16
CA LEU A 297 -2.35 5.26 14.05
C LEU A 297 -1.02 5.96 13.74
N VAL A 298 -1.01 7.29 13.67
CA VAL A 298 0.21 8.08 13.42
C VAL A 298 1.26 7.83 14.51
N ALA A 299 0.87 7.89 15.78
CA ALA A 299 1.77 7.64 16.90
C ALA A 299 2.34 6.20 16.88
N ALA A 300 1.47 5.21 16.65
CA ALA A 300 1.84 3.81 16.58
C ALA A 300 2.83 3.51 15.43
N LEU A 301 2.57 4.04 14.24
CA LEU A 301 3.45 3.89 13.07
C LEU A 301 4.79 4.62 13.26
N ALA A 302 4.78 5.80 13.89
CA ALA A 302 6.00 6.55 14.18
C ALA A 302 6.90 5.77 15.15
N GLU A 303 6.34 5.26 16.25
CA GLU A 303 7.07 4.43 17.20
C GLU A 303 7.62 3.15 16.54
N TRP A 304 6.78 2.45 15.79
CA TRP A 304 7.16 1.20 15.13
C TRP A 304 8.32 1.41 14.14
N THR A 305 8.22 2.45 13.32
CA THR A 305 9.24 2.81 12.32
C THR A 305 10.54 3.27 13.01
N ALA A 306 10.45 4.10 14.05
CA ALA A 306 11.62 4.59 14.77
C ALA A 306 12.39 3.47 15.49
N ARG A 307 11.69 2.49 16.08
CA ARG A 307 12.33 1.30 16.67
C ARG A 307 13.08 0.49 15.62
N ALA A 308 12.52 0.32 14.41
CA ALA A 308 13.21 -0.38 13.34
C ALA A 308 14.43 0.40 12.82
N CYS A 309 14.32 1.74 12.69
CA CYS A 309 15.44 2.61 12.35
C CYS A 309 16.60 2.45 13.35
N ALA A 310 16.30 2.50 14.64
CA ALA A 310 17.29 2.33 15.71
C ALA A 310 17.93 0.93 15.69
N ALA A 311 17.13 -0.13 15.49
CA ALA A 311 17.64 -1.50 15.42
C ALA A 311 18.54 -1.75 14.19
N ALA A 312 18.23 -1.13 13.05
CA ALA A 312 18.98 -1.28 11.81
C ALA A 312 20.14 -0.29 11.66
N GLY A 313 20.22 0.76 12.48
CA GLY A 313 21.18 1.85 12.33
C GLY A 313 20.94 2.68 11.05
N ILE A 314 19.68 2.83 10.64
CA ILE A 314 19.26 3.55 9.42
C ILE A 314 18.40 4.75 9.85
N GLU A 315 18.75 5.96 9.40
CA GLU A 315 18.04 7.19 9.76
C GLU A 315 17.08 7.69 8.68
N THR A 316 17.10 7.07 7.49
CA THR A 316 16.27 7.44 6.35
C THR A 316 15.04 6.53 6.26
N VAL A 317 13.86 7.14 6.23
CA VAL A 317 12.56 6.48 6.10
C VAL A 317 11.94 6.84 4.75
N ALA A 318 11.42 5.85 4.02
CA ALA A 318 10.62 6.06 2.82
C ALA A 318 9.15 5.65 3.07
N LEU A 319 8.21 6.53 2.71
CA LEU A 319 6.77 6.31 2.89
C LEU A 319 6.13 6.05 1.52
N GLY A 320 5.56 4.86 1.29
CA GLY A 320 4.97 4.49 0.00
C GLY A 320 3.69 3.66 0.12
N GLY A 321 2.91 3.55 -0.95
CA GLY A 321 1.64 2.84 -0.99
C GLY A 321 0.41 3.75 -0.90
N GLY A 322 -0.73 3.26 -1.41
CA GLY A 322 -1.93 4.05 -1.63
C GLY A 322 -2.54 4.71 -0.38
N CYS A 323 -2.27 4.21 0.84
CA CYS A 323 -2.77 4.83 2.06
C CYS A 323 -2.18 6.24 2.29
N PHE A 324 -1.05 6.59 1.69
CA PHE A 324 -0.46 7.93 1.79
C PHE A 324 -1.16 9.00 0.93
N PHE A 325 -2.25 8.67 0.20
CA PHE A 325 -3.19 9.68 -0.26
C PHE A 325 -3.92 10.38 0.89
N ASN A 326 -4.03 9.71 2.05
CA ASN A 326 -4.62 10.31 3.25
C ASN A 326 -3.68 11.38 3.81
N ARG A 327 -4.15 12.64 3.79
CA ARG A 327 -3.35 13.81 4.13
C ARG A 327 -3.08 13.90 5.63
N LEU A 328 -4.02 13.47 6.46
CA LEU A 328 -3.85 13.44 7.92
C LEU A 328 -2.75 12.44 8.31
N LEU A 329 -2.78 11.24 7.72
CA LEU A 329 -1.76 10.21 7.91
C LEU A 329 -0.39 10.70 7.40
N ALA A 330 -0.32 11.15 6.15
CA ALA A 330 0.94 11.55 5.52
C ALA A 330 1.60 12.73 6.26
N ALA A 331 0.85 13.79 6.55
CA ALA A 331 1.39 14.97 7.24
C ALA A 331 1.70 14.69 8.71
N GLY A 332 0.82 13.95 9.40
CA GLY A 332 1.01 13.57 10.79
C GLY A 332 2.26 12.71 10.97
N LEU A 333 2.36 11.62 10.22
CA LEU A 333 3.48 10.68 10.34
C LEU A 333 4.81 11.32 9.96
N ARG A 334 4.86 12.12 8.89
CA ARG A 334 6.05 12.87 8.51
C ARG A 334 6.55 13.75 9.66
N ARG A 335 5.66 14.53 10.28
CA ARG A 335 6.00 15.41 11.39
C ARG A 335 6.52 14.65 12.59
N GLU A 336 5.85 13.56 13.00
CA GLU A 336 6.28 12.75 14.14
C GLU A 336 7.67 12.13 13.89
N LEU A 337 7.90 11.53 12.72
CA LEU A 337 9.20 10.94 12.39
C LEU A 337 10.33 11.98 12.31
N GLU A 338 10.08 13.15 11.70
CA GLU A 338 11.06 14.22 11.62
C GLU A 338 11.39 14.80 13.01
N SER A 339 10.41 14.84 13.92
CA SER A 339 10.63 15.26 15.32
C SER A 339 11.54 14.31 16.10
N LEU A 340 11.61 13.04 15.67
CA LEU A 340 12.51 12.02 16.20
C LEU A 340 13.90 12.07 15.53
N GLY A 341 14.15 13.04 14.65
CA GLY A 341 15.42 13.24 13.95
C GLY A 341 15.59 12.37 12.70
N LEU A 342 14.54 11.67 12.25
CA LEU A 342 14.61 10.82 11.06
C LEU A 342 14.41 11.63 9.77
N ARG A 343 15.13 11.26 8.71
CA ARG A 343 14.94 11.85 7.38
C ARG A 343 13.81 11.13 6.65
N VAL A 344 12.72 11.84 6.36
CA VAL A 344 11.54 11.26 5.70
C VAL A 344 11.50 11.58 4.21
N LEU A 345 11.46 10.53 3.39
CA LEU A 345 11.22 10.57 1.95
C LEU A 345 9.76 10.17 1.68
N ALA A 346 9.07 10.97 0.87
CA ALA A 346 7.71 10.70 0.41
C ALA A 346 7.59 11.06 -1.08
N PRO A 347 6.59 10.54 -1.81
CA PRO A 347 6.37 10.87 -3.21
C PRO A 347 6.26 12.39 -3.43
N ILE A 348 6.86 12.90 -4.52
CA ILE A 348 6.86 14.34 -4.85
C ILE A 348 6.19 14.58 -6.21
N LYS A 349 6.66 13.85 -7.23
CA LYS A 349 6.24 13.95 -8.63
C LYS A 349 5.23 12.88 -8.99
N LEU A 350 5.39 11.66 -8.44
CA LEU A 350 4.43 10.59 -8.62
C LEU A 350 3.39 10.57 -7.51
N VAL A 351 2.31 9.86 -7.80
CA VAL A 351 1.31 9.52 -6.80
C VAL A 351 1.79 8.34 -5.93
N PRO A 352 1.41 8.29 -4.64
CA PRO A 352 1.85 7.25 -3.71
C PRO A 352 1.33 5.82 -4.01
N GLY A 353 0.33 5.67 -4.89
CA GLY A 353 -0.29 4.39 -5.20
C GLY A 353 0.19 3.74 -6.50
N ASP A 354 -0.52 2.70 -6.94
CA ASP A 354 -0.15 1.78 -8.01
C ASP A 354 0.22 2.41 -9.36
N ALA A 355 -0.32 3.59 -9.67
CA ALA A 355 0.03 4.31 -10.89
C ALA A 355 1.50 4.78 -10.92
N GLY A 356 2.17 4.84 -9.76
CA GLY A 356 3.61 5.12 -9.66
C GLY A 356 4.50 3.87 -9.58
N LEU A 357 3.91 2.68 -9.44
CA LEU A 357 4.62 1.43 -9.10
C LEU A 357 5.70 1.06 -10.13
N ALA A 358 5.42 1.30 -11.41
CA ALA A 358 6.33 0.95 -12.49
C ALA A 358 7.69 1.66 -12.42
N LEU A 359 7.75 2.89 -11.86
CA LEU A 359 9.04 3.55 -11.65
C LEU A 359 9.90 2.78 -10.64
N GLY A 360 9.29 2.32 -9.55
CA GLY A 360 9.98 1.51 -8.55
C GLY A 360 10.43 0.16 -9.08
N GLN A 361 9.57 -0.50 -9.87
CA GLN A 361 9.95 -1.73 -10.58
C GLN A 361 11.15 -1.51 -11.50
N ALA A 362 11.16 -0.43 -12.28
CA ALA A 362 12.29 -0.09 -13.14
C ALA A 362 13.56 0.18 -12.31
N TRP A 363 13.45 0.93 -11.21
CA TRP A 363 14.57 1.22 -10.31
C TRP A 363 15.19 -0.04 -9.70
N VAL A 364 14.37 -1.01 -9.30
CA VAL A 364 14.84 -2.33 -8.83
C VAL A 364 15.56 -3.08 -9.94
N ALA A 365 15.00 -3.12 -11.15
CA ALA A 365 15.65 -3.79 -12.27
C ALA A 365 16.98 -3.14 -12.67
N LEU A 366 17.11 -1.80 -12.59
CA LEU A 366 18.39 -1.12 -12.79
C LEU A 366 19.44 -1.59 -11.76
N HIS A 367 19.06 -1.72 -10.48
CA HIS A 367 19.97 -2.25 -9.47
C HIS A 367 20.31 -3.74 -9.69
N VAL A 368 19.38 -4.54 -10.23
CA VAL A 368 19.68 -5.93 -10.61
C VAL A 368 20.75 -5.97 -11.70
N LEU A 369 20.68 -5.07 -12.69
CA LEU A 369 21.65 -5.01 -13.79
C LEU A 369 23.05 -4.48 -13.38
N GLU A 370 23.15 -3.78 -12.25
CA GLU A 370 24.44 -3.31 -11.70
C GLU A 370 25.20 -4.40 -10.90
N ASN A 371 24.51 -5.47 -10.47
CA ASN A 371 25.06 -6.55 -9.65
C ASN A 371 25.45 -7.78 -10.47
#